data_AF-A0A5D6V9T4-F1
#
_entry.id   AF-A0A5D6V9T4-F1
#
_cell.length_a   1.000
_cell.length_b   1.000
_cell.length_c   1.000
_cell.angle_alpha   90.00
_cell.angle_beta   90.00
_cell.angle_gamma   90.00
#
_symmetry.space_group_name_H-M   'P 1'
#
loop_
_entity.id
_entity.type
_entity.pdbx_description
1 polymer ?
#
loop_
_entity_poly.entity_id
_entity_poly.type
_entity_poly.pdbx_seq_one_letter_code
_entity_poly.pdbx_strand_id
1 'polypeptide(L)'
;MASTSAPAPILFKVTLDNTDLTIKASTLAELLDGTRMLKKDIVALWNINPRTYDKRHDQPGGMTQDELHKLAAALKVPYLDIAKLVYQECAADPSARKTPLNKAE
;
A
#
# COMPACT_ATOMS: atom_id res chain seq x y z
N MET A 1 10.66 -3.81 -26.30
CA MET A 1 10.88 -3.69 -24.84
C MET A 1 10.00 -2.53 -24.39
N ALA A 2 8.83 -2.81 -23.80
CA ALA A 2 7.97 -1.75 -23.30
C ALA A 2 8.68 -1.12 -22.11
N SER A 3 9.09 0.14 -22.24
CA SER A 3 9.58 0.93 -21.12
C SER A 3 8.43 1.04 -20.13
N THR A 4 8.36 0.13 -19.15
CA THR A 4 7.50 0.29 -17.98
C THR A 4 8.03 1.49 -17.24
N SER A 5 7.45 2.65 -17.54
CA SER A 5 7.68 3.87 -16.77
C SER A 5 7.36 3.55 -15.32
N ALA A 6 8.38 3.53 -14.46
CA ALA A 6 8.16 3.41 -13.03
C ALA A 6 7.12 4.44 -12.59
N PRO A 7 6.18 4.08 -11.70
CA PRO A 7 5.13 4.99 -11.28
C PRO A 7 5.77 6.25 -10.67
N ALA A 8 5.27 7.42 -11.11
CA ALA A 8 5.79 8.69 -10.62
C ALA A 8 5.58 8.76 -9.10
N PRO A 9 6.64 9.03 -8.31
CA PRO A 9 6.52 9.04 -6.86
C PRO A 9 5.51 10.10 -6.39
N ILE A 10 4.62 9.71 -5.49
CA ILE A 10 3.67 10.61 -4.83
C ILE A 10 4.29 11.06 -3.49
N LEU A 11 4.13 12.34 -3.15
CA LEU A 11 4.51 12.88 -1.86
C LEU A 11 3.35 12.76 -0.87
N PHE A 12 3.60 12.04 0.21
CA PHE A 12 2.66 11.84 1.31
C PHE A 12 3.09 12.65 2.51
N LYS A 13 2.20 13.49 3.01
CA LYS A 13 2.35 14.14 4.32
C LYS A 13 1.65 13.26 5.35
N VAL A 14 2.43 12.49 6.08
CA VAL A 14 1.95 11.52 7.07
C VAL A 14 2.12 12.11 8.46
N THR A 15 1.13 11.88 9.33
CA THR A 15 1.25 12.18 10.75
C THR A 15 0.98 10.92 11.56
N LEU A 16 2.02 10.37 12.17
CA LEU A 16 1.97 9.16 13.01
C LEU A 16 2.46 9.49 14.41
N ASP A 17 1.68 9.19 15.44
CA ASP A 17 2.05 9.40 16.84
C ASP A 17 2.63 10.81 17.14
N ASN A 18 1.98 11.84 16.60
CA ASN A 18 2.41 13.25 16.68
C ASN A 18 3.75 13.58 16.00
N THR A 19 4.23 12.70 15.13
CA THR A 19 5.38 12.94 14.26
C THR A 19 4.91 13.19 12.84
N ASP A 20 5.23 14.36 12.31
CA ASP A 20 4.98 14.70 10.91
C ASP A 20 6.16 14.25 10.04
N LEU A 21 5.84 13.51 8.99
CA LEU A 21 6.79 12.93 8.05
C LEU A 21 6.34 13.24 6.62
N THR A 22 7.32 13.54 5.76
CA THR A 22 7.07 13.58 4.31
C THR A 22 7.73 12.37 3.68
N ILE A 23 6.90 11.51 3.09
CA ILE A 23 7.35 10.27 2.46
C ILE A 23 7.14 10.41 0.96
N LYS A 24 8.17 10.10 0.19
CA LYS A 24 8.08 10.00 -1.26
C LYS A 24 8.03 8.53 -1.62
N ALA A 25 6.88 8.06 -2.10
CA ALA A 25 6.65 6.66 -2.39
C ALA A 25 6.05 6.47 -3.79
N SER A 26 6.58 5.51 -4.52
CA SER A 26 6.07 5.01 -5.81
C SER A 26 5.27 3.72 -5.64
N THR A 27 5.42 3.02 -4.53
CA THR A 27 4.72 1.78 -4.20
C THR A 27 4.14 1.81 -2.79
N LEU A 28 3.17 0.93 -2.52
CA LEU A 28 2.63 0.76 -1.16
C LEU A 28 3.72 0.31 -0.17
N ALA A 29 4.59 -0.61 -0.58
CA ALA A 29 5.69 -1.09 0.25
C ALA A 29 6.60 0.07 0.70
N GLU A 30 7.00 0.94 -0.23
CA GLU A 30 7.80 2.14 0.09
C GLU A 30 7.08 3.09 1.04
N LEU A 31 5.76 3.23 0.89
CA LEU A 31 4.97 4.02 1.82
C LEU A 31 5.00 3.39 3.22
N LEU A 32 4.67 2.10 3.36
CA LEU A 32 4.63 1.42 4.65
C LEU A 32 6.00 1.41 5.33
N ASP A 33 7.06 1.08 4.60
CA ASP A 33 8.44 1.11 5.12
C ASP A 33 8.87 2.53 5.53
N GLY A 34 8.51 3.53 4.72
CA GLY A 34 8.78 4.94 5.00
C GLY A 34 8.06 5.46 6.25
N THR A 35 6.88 4.94 6.56
CA THR A 35 6.10 5.29 7.76
C THR A 35 6.65 4.68 9.03
N ARG A 36 7.52 3.65 8.91
CA ARG A 36 8.06 2.85 10.02
C ARG A 36 6.99 2.20 10.91
N MET A 37 5.76 2.08 10.42
CA MET A 37 4.73 1.31 11.11
C MET A 37 5.17 -0.15 11.22
N LEU A 38 5.04 -0.75 12.40
CA LEU A 38 5.42 -2.15 12.55
C LEU A 38 4.36 -3.03 11.88
N LYS A 39 4.80 -4.13 11.28
CA LYS A 39 3.91 -5.14 10.69
C LYS A 39 2.76 -5.54 11.62
N LYS A 40 3.04 -5.71 12.92
CA LYS A 40 2.01 -6.07 13.93
C LYS A 40 0.90 -5.02 14.02
N ASP A 41 1.22 -3.74 13.87
CA ASP A 41 0.28 -2.63 14.00
C ASP A 41 -0.59 -2.53 12.76
N ILE A 42 -0.02 -2.77 11.57
CA ILE A 42 -0.77 -2.80 10.31
C ILE A 42 -1.68 -4.04 10.25
N VAL A 43 -1.18 -5.20 10.69
CA VAL A 43 -1.96 -6.45 10.80
C VAL A 43 -3.16 -6.25 11.73
N ALA A 44 -2.96 -5.57 12.87
CA ALA A 44 -4.03 -5.21 13.80
C ALA A 44 -4.99 -4.18 13.20
N LEU A 45 -4.48 -3.13 12.55
CA LEU A 45 -5.27 -2.08 11.89
C LEU A 45 -6.23 -2.66 10.85
N TRP A 46 -5.75 -3.59 10.02
CA TRP A 46 -6.55 -4.25 8.99
C TRP A 46 -7.36 -5.43 9.50
N ASN A 47 -7.16 -5.85 10.76
CA ASN A 47 -7.76 -7.04 11.35
C ASN A 47 -7.57 -8.29 10.47
N ILE A 48 -6.32 -8.54 10.07
CA ILE A 48 -5.94 -9.68 9.23
C ILE A 48 -4.89 -10.55 9.90
N ASN A 49 -4.49 -11.64 9.23
CA ASN A 49 -3.34 -12.43 9.66
C ASN A 49 -2.02 -11.91 9.01
N PRO A 50 -0.85 -12.21 9.60
CA PRO A 50 0.44 -11.79 9.08
C PRO A 50 0.74 -12.21 7.64
N ARG A 51 0.22 -13.37 7.19
CA ARG A 51 0.45 -13.87 5.83
C ARG A 51 -0.36 -13.08 4.80
N THR A 52 -1.56 -12.66 5.15
CA THR A 52 -2.38 -11.77 4.32
C THR A 52 -1.73 -10.39 4.21
N TYR A 53 -1.10 -9.90 5.29
CA TYR A 53 -0.29 -8.69 5.23
C TYR A 53 0.86 -8.84 4.22
N ASP A 54 1.67 -9.89 4.32
CA ASP A 54 2.82 -10.08 3.41
C ASP A 54 2.38 -10.11 1.95
N LYS A 55 1.26 -10.80 1.66
CA LYS A 55 0.67 -10.81 0.32
C LYS A 55 0.27 -9.41 -0.16
N ARG A 56 -0.36 -8.59 0.69
CA ARG A 56 -0.83 -7.24 0.31
C ARG A 56 0.29 -6.23 0.24
N HIS A 57 1.33 -6.42 1.03
CA HIS A 57 2.55 -5.64 0.99
C HIS A 57 3.25 -5.79 -0.37
N ASP A 58 3.38 -7.03 -0.85
CA ASP A 58 4.05 -7.33 -2.12
C ASP A 58 3.10 -7.23 -3.33
N GLN A 59 1.79 -7.38 -3.12
CA GLN A 59 0.74 -7.36 -4.16
C GLN A 59 -0.44 -6.49 -3.72
N PRO A 60 -0.31 -5.15 -3.80
CA PRO A 60 -1.30 -4.21 -3.26
C PRO A 60 -2.63 -4.21 -4.02
N GLY A 61 -2.71 -4.76 -5.22
CA GLY A 61 -3.96 -4.87 -5.97
C GLY A 61 -5.00 -5.83 -5.37
N GLY A 62 -4.61 -6.61 -4.35
CA GLY A 62 -5.53 -7.42 -3.55
C GLY A 62 -6.10 -6.71 -2.31
N MET A 63 -5.79 -5.42 -2.10
CA MET A 63 -6.31 -4.66 -0.96
C MET A 63 -7.77 -4.26 -1.15
N THR A 64 -8.52 -4.27 -0.06
CA THR A 64 -9.91 -3.81 -0.05
C THR A 64 -9.98 -2.29 0.14
N GLN A 65 -11.09 -1.69 -0.30
CA GLN A 65 -11.35 -0.27 -0.06
C GLN A 65 -11.31 0.10 1.43
N ASP A 66 -11.82 -0.78 2.31
CA ASP A 66 -11.81 -0.59 3.76
C ASP A 66 -10.38 -0.55 4.32
N GLU A 67 -9.48 -1.42 3.85
CA GLU A 67 -8.07 -1.41 4.26
C GLU A 67 -7.34 -0.15 3.85
N LEU A 68 -7.61 0.34 2.64
CA LEU A 68 -7.06 1.60 2.15
C LEU A 68 -7.59 2.79 2.96
N HIS A 69 -8.88 2.80 3.32
CA HIS A 69 -9.45 3.82 4.21
C HIS A 69 -8.83 3.79 5.61
N LYS A 70 -8.68 2.60 6.21
CA LYS A 70 -8.05 2.43 7.52
C LYS A 70 -6.60 2.87 7.51
N LEU A 71 -5.84 2.55 6.46
CA LEU A 71 -4.47 3.01 6.29
C LEU A 71 -4.41 4.54 6.16
N ALA A 72 -5.25 5.12 5.29
CA ALA A 72 -5.32 6.57 5.12
C ALA A 72 -5.64 7.29 6.44
N ALA A 73 -6.59 6.76 7.23
CA ALA A 73 -6.93 7.28 8.54
C ALA A 73 -5.77 7.17 9.55
N ALA A 74 -5.07 6.03 9.59
CA ALA A 74 -3.92 5.82 10.47
C ALA A 74 -2.76 6.77 10.13
N LEU A 75 -2.52 7.02 8.84
CA LEU A 75 -1.48 7.92 8.36
C LEU A 75 -1.89 9.40 8.35
N LYS A 76 -3.18 9.70 8.61
CA LYS A 76 -3.81 11.02 8.43
C LYS A 76 -3.61 11.61 7.01
N VAL A 77 -3.64 10.74 6.01
CA VAL A 77 -3.47 11.07 4.58
C VAL A 77 -4.83 11.00 3.89
N PRO A 78 -5.09 11.79 2.83
CA PRO A 78 -6.26 11.61 1.98
C PRO A 78 -6.31 10.19 1.38
N TYR A 79 -7.45 9.51 1.54
CA TYR A 79 -7.70 8.19 0.94
C TYR A 79 -7.38 8.16 -0.57
N LEU A 80 -7.73 9.24 -1.28
CA LEU A 80 -7.50 9.33 -2.73
C LEU A 80 -6.03 9.24 -3.11
N ASP A 81 -5.11 9.73 -2.28
CA ASP A 81 -3.68 9.68 -2.57
C ASP A 81 -3.16 8.24 -2.44
N ILE A 82 -3.61 7.52 -1.41
CA ILE A 82 -3.30 6.10 -1.20
C ILE A 82 -3.90 5.24 -2.33
N ALA A 83 -5.17 5.48 -2.68
CA ALA A 83 -5.82 4.76 -3.77
C ALA A 83 -5.16 5.02 -5.13
N LYS A 84 -4.74 6.26 -5.39
CA LYS A 84 -4.01 6.64 -6.60
C LYS A 84 -2.65 5.96 -6.67
N LEU A 85 -1.91 5.87 -5.56
CA LEU A 85 -0.65 5.14 -5.47
C LEU A 85 -0.82 3.67 -5.89
N VAL A 86 -1.75 2.96 -5.23
CA VAL A 86 -2.02 1.55 -5.52
C VAL A 86 -2.46 1.36 -6.97
N TYR A 87 -3.29 2.26 -7.50
CA TYR A 87 -3.70 2.21 -8.89
C TYR A 87 -2.54 2.41 -9.87
N GLN A 88 -1.66 3.39 -9.62
CA GLN A 88 -0.49 3.69 -10.45
C GLN A 88 0.53 2.55 -10.40
N GLU A 89 0.78 2.00 -9.22
CA GLU A 89 1.61 0.82 -9.02
C GLU A 89 1.07 -0.37 -9.80
N CYS A 90 -0.22 -0.67 -9.66
CA CYS A 90 -0.89 -1.74 -10.38
C CYS A 90 -0.99 -1.52 -11.90
N ALA A 91 -0.92 -0.27 -12.36
CA ALA A 91 -0.89 0.06 -13.78
C ALA A 91 0.52 -0.09 -14.38
N ALA A 92 1.55 0.24 -13.60
CA ALA A 92 2.94 0.10 -13.99
C ALA A 92 3.43 -1.36 -13.91
N ASP A 93 2.98 -2.10 -12.89
CA ASP A 93 3.20 -3.54 -12.76
C ASP A 93 1.86 -4.29 -12.63
N PRO A 94 1.37 -4.89 -13.74
CA PRO A 94 0.18 -5.74 -13.71
C PRO A 94 0.31 -6.94 -12.76
N SER A 95 1.51 -7.34 -12.35
CA SER A 95 1.77 -8.40 -11.37
C SER A 95 1.40 -7.98 -9.95
N ALA A 96 1.42 -6.68 -9.65
CA ALA A 96 0.94 -6.12 -8.38
C ALA A 96 -0.59 -6.29 -8.21
N ARG A 97 -1.34 -6.54 -9.30
CA ARG A 97 -2.76 -6.95 -9.26
C ARG A 97 -2.96 -8.44 -9.07
N LYS A 98 -1.96 -9.26 -9.38
CA LYS A 98 -2.11 -10.71 -9.37
C LYS A 98 -2.06 -11.22 -7.94
N THR A 99 -3.18 -11.25 -7.25
CA THR A 99 -3.45 -12.39 -6.39
C THR A 99 -3.25 -13.62 -7.27
N PRO A 100 -2.36 -14.59 -6.97
CA PRO A 100 -2.57 -15.90 -7.53
C PRO A 100 -3.94 -16.31 -6.97
N LEU A 101 -4.98 -16.21 -7.79
CA LEU A 101 -6.06 -17.17 -7.72
C LEU A 101 -5.31 -18.49 -7.79
N ASN A 102 -5.10 -19.12 -6.63
CA ASN A 102 -4.90 -20.55 -6.63
C ASN A 102 -6.04 -21.06 -7.50
N LYS A 103 -5.68 -21.76 -8.58
CA LYS A 103 -6.57 -22.73 -9.19
C LYS A 103 -7.13 -23.54 -8.03
N ALA A 104 -8.37 -23.26 -7.65
CA ALA A 104 -9.16 -24.23 -6.93
C ALA A 104 -9.39 -25.36 -7.93
N GLU A 105 -8.89 -26.53 -7.53
CA GLU A 105 -9.12 -27.89 -8.02
C GLU A 105 -9.98 -28.08 -9.28
#